data_AF-A0A5E8H5H8-F1
#
_entry.id   AF-A0A5E8H5H8-F1
#
_cell.length_a   1.000
_cell.length_b   1.000
_cell.length_c   1.000
_cell.angle_alpha   90.00
_cell.angle_beta   90.00
_cell.angle_gamma   90.00
#
_symmetry.space_group_name_H-M   'P 1'
#
loop_
_entity.id
_entity.type
_entity.pdbx_description
1 polymer ?
#
loop_
_entity_poly.entity_id
_entity_poly.type
_entity_poly.pdbx_seq_one_letter_code
_entity_poly.pdbx_strand_id
1 'polypeptide(L)'
;MTELKEKLRQQIAAEGPITVATYMARCLGDPEYGYYTTREPFGRKGDFITAPEVSQMFGELIGAVCLKAYETLGAPSNFQLVELGPGRGTLMADFLRVAFHRPEFLEAATLNLVEISPRLRQVQTQTLRNTQLPPNFRNTFQDVPDGPLIVIANEFFDALPIHQFVKTVNGWNERMVGLDASGRLEFGVGPAQLPTDAIPPAAMKAPEGSILETQPAANAVAEEIATRIVEHGGFALFIDYGYAQTAPGDTLQALYRHAYNDVLAHPGEADLTAHVNFEALATAARRAGAVPLPLLSQGTFLLQSGLLERAGALGAGKSPAEQDAIRDAVERLAAPDQMGDLFKVLAIAPKGHVFAPFEPAS
;
A
#
# COMPACT_ATOMS: atom_id res chain seq x y z
N MET A 1 25.04 16.95 -2.27
CA MET A 1 24.49 16.22 -1.11
C MET A 1 23.07 16.74 -0.94
N THR A 2 22.07 15.89 -0.68
CA THR A 2 20.68 16.37 -0.53
C THR A 2 20.56 17.14 0.79
N GLU A 3 19.68 18.15 0.85
CA GLU A 3 19.46 18.95 2.06
C GLU A 3 18.97 18.07 3.22
N LEU A 4 18.08 17.11 2.94
CA LEU A 4 17.62 16.14 3.94
C LEU A 4 18.76 15.27 4.47
N LYS A 5 19.72 14.87 3.61
CA LYS A 5 20.87 14.09 4.05
C LYS A 5 21.73 14.86 5.05
N GLU A 6 21.92 16.16 4.84
CA GLU A 6 22.66 16.99 5.78
C GLU A 6 21.91 17.16 7.10
N LYS A 7 20.60 17.43 7.05
CA LYS A 7 19.72 17.48 8.24
C LYS A 7 19.81 16.19 9.07
N LEU A 8 19.73 15.04 8.42
CA LEU A 8 19.85 13.72 9.06
C LEU A 8 21.25 13.50 9.67
N ARG A 9 22.32 13.88 8.96
CA ARG A 9 23.69 13.80 9.49
C ARG A 9 23.85 14.64 10.76
N GLN A 10 23.36 15.86 10.76
CA GLN A 10 23.43 16.76 11.92
C GLN A 10 22.64 16.20 13.11
N GLN A 11 21.43 15.69 12.86
CA GLN A 11 20.63 15.04 13.89
C GLN A 11 21.37 13.83 14.49
N ILE A 12 21.85 12.91 13.65
CA ILE A 12 22.52 11.69 14.11
C ILE A 12 23.83 12.02 14.86
N ALA A 13 24.57 13.05 14.43
CA ALA A 13 25.76 13.50 15.13
C ALA A 13 25.46 14.05 16.54
N ALA A 14 24.29 14.67 16.73
CA ALA A 14 23.87 15.26 18.00
C ALA A 14 23.17 14.27 18.94
N GLU A 15 22.33 13.39 18.40
CA GLU A 15 21.38 12.55 19.15
C GLU A 15 21.72 11.06 19.11
N GLY A 16 22.61 10.64 18.20
CA GLY A 16 22.96 9.25 17.96
C GLY A 16 22.19 8.61 16.79
N PRO A 17 22.45 7.33 16.50
CA PRO A 17 21.82 6.61 15.39
C PRO A 17 20.29 6.56 15.51
N ILE A 18 19.61 6.62 14.37
CA ILE A 18 18.14 6.53 14.27
C ILE A 18 17.71 5.17 13.73
N THR A 19 16.49 4.74 14.01
CA THR A 19 15.97 3.48 13.46
C THR A 19 15.77 3.58 11.95
N VAL A 20 15.76 2.44 11.24
CA VAL A 20 15.38 2.39 9.82
C VAL A 20 13.99 2.99 9.60
N ALA A 21 13.04 2.74 10.50
CA ALA A 21 11.70 3.32 10.44
C ALA A 21 11.74 4.85 10.49
N THR A 22 12.53 5.42 11.40
CA THR A 22 12.68 6.88 11.52
C THR A 22 13.30 7.45 10.26
N TYR A 23 14.34 6.81 9.73
CA TYR A 23 14.98 7.22 8.48
C TYR A 23 14.00 7.21 7.31
N MET A 24 13.24 6.12 7.13
CA MET A 24 12.24 5.97 6.06
C MET A 24 11.14 7.04 6.18
N ALA A 25 10.58 7.24 7.37
CA ALA A 25 9.57 8.26 7.64
C ALA A 25 10.06 9.68 7.27
N ARG A 26 11.31 10.01 7.60
CA ARG A 26 11.91 11.31 7.23
C ARG A 26 12.12 11.42 5.73
N CYS A 27 12.62 10.38 5.08
CA CYS A 27 12.84 10.40 3.62
C CYS A 27 11.55 10.60 2.84
N LEU A 28 10.46 9.97 3.26
CA LEU A 28 9.19 10.01 2.52
C LEU A 28 8.34 11.24 2.90
N GLY A 29 8.31 11.60 4.19
CA GLY A 29 7.33 12.53 4.75
C GLY A 29 7.89 13.78 5.43
N ASP A 30 9.19 14.09 5.32
CA ASP A 30 9.69 15.36 5.85
C ASP A 30 8.92 16.56 5.23
N PRO A 31 8.45 17.53 6.04
CA PRO A 31 7.61 18.63 5.55
C PRO A 31 8.29 19.59 4.58
N GLU A 32 9.62 19.61 4.52
CA GLU A 32 10.38 20.49 3.63
C GLU A 32 11.04 19.71 2.50
N TYR A 33 11.57 18.52 2.80
CA TYR A 33 12.45 17.77 1.89
C TYR A 33 12.01 16.33 1.62
N GLY A 34 10.86 15.91 2.15
CA GLY A 34 10.33 14.57 1.94
C GLY A 34 10.01 14.30 0.47
N TYR A 35 10.15 13.05 0.05
CA TYR A 35 9.89 12.61 -1.32
C TYR A 35 8.46 12.95 -1.78
N TYR A 36 7.43 12.58 -1.00
CA TYR A 36 6.03 12.88 -1.34
C TYR A 36 5.64 14.36 -1.19
N THR A 37 6.47 15.14 -0.48
CA THR A 37 6.30 16.58 -0.33
C THR A 37 6.85 17.34 -1.53
N THR A 38 8.02 16.94 -2.06
CA THR A 38 8.80 17.75 -3.01
C THR A 38 8.90 17.17 -4.42
N ARG A 39 8.67 15.87 -4.62
CA ARG A 39 8.85 15.18 -5.92
C ARG A 39 7.54 14.77 -6.54
N GLU A 40 7.47 14.65 -7.85
CA GLU A 40 6.33 14.04 -8.56
C GLU A 40 6.56 12.53 -8.69
N PRO A 41 5.99 11.70 -7.79
CA PRO A 41 6.36 10.29 -7.71
C PRO A 41 5.63 9.40 -8.74
N PHE A 42 4.59 9.91 -9.41
CA PHE A 42 3.63 9.09 -10.16
C PHE A 42 3.59 9.37 -11.67
N GLY A 43 3.49 8.29 -12.45
CA GLY A 43 3.30 8.29 -13.90
C GLY A 43 4.59 8.00 -14.68
N ARG A 44 4.58 8.13 -16.02
CA ARG A 44 5.73 7.82 -16.89
C ARG A 44 7.04 8.57 -16.59
N LYS A 45 6.99 9.61 -15.74
CA LYS A 45 8.14 10.41 -15.29
C LYS A 45 8.47 10.24 -13.79
N GLY A 46 7.65 9.49 -13.04
CA GLY A 46 7.85 9.20 -11.61
C GLY A 46 8.49 7.83 -11.42
N ASP A 47 9.11 7.56 -10.27
CA ASP A 47 10.01 6.41 -10.12
C ASP A 47 9.31 5.04 -10.26
N PHE A 48 8.00 4.96 -9.97
CA PHE A 48 7.16 3.79 -10.19
C PHE A 48 5.96 4.06 -11.12
N ILE A 49 5.61 3.02 -11.90
CA ILE A 49 4.33 2.93 -12.60
C ILE A 49 3.43 2.00 -11.77
N THR A 50 2.49 2.60 -11.03
CA THR A 50 1.52 1.91 -10.18
C THR A 50 0.44 1.21 -11.02
N ALA A 51 -0.24 0.22 -10.44
CA ALA A 51 -1.27 -0.57 -11.16
C ALA A 51 -2.37 0.29 -11.83
N PRO A 52 -2.91 1.35 -11.17
CA PRO A 52 -3.88 2.25 -11.79
C PRO A 52 -3.34 3.01 -13.01
N GLU A 53 -2.03 3.29 -13.06
CA GLU A 53 -1.38 4.00 -14.17
C GLU A 53 -1.01 3.06 -15.33
N VAL A 54 -1.01 1.74 -15.11
CA VAL A 54 -0.85 0.74 -16.17
C VAL A 54 -2.11 0.68 -17.05
N SER A 55 -3.30 0.63 -16.44
CA SER A 55 -4.56 0.54 -17.18
C SER A 55 -5.79 0.86 -16.36
N GLN A 56 -6.75 1.52 -17.01
CA GLN A 56 -8.09 1.79 -16.47
C GLN A 56 -8.82 0.52 -15.99
N MET A 57 -8.48 -0.65 -16.55
CA MET A 57 -9.12 -1.91 -16.19
C MET A 57 -8.89 -2.27 -14.72
N PHE A 58 -7.76 -1.85 -14.14
CA PHE A 58 -7.48 -2.09 -12.74
C PHE A 58 -8.51 -1.39 -11.84
N GLY A 59 -8.66 -0.07 -11.95
CA GLY A 59 -9.63 0.69 -11.15
C GLY A 59 -11.08 0.30 -11.43
N GLU A 60 -11.42 -0.06 -12.68
CA GLU A 60 -12.74 -0.57 -13.03
C GLU A 60 -13.07 -1.88 -12.30
N LEU A 61 -12.13 -2.82 -12.24
CA LEU A 61 -12.32 -4.10 -11.58
C LEU A 61 -12.37 -3.97 -10.06
N ILE A 62 -11.53 -3.11 -9.47
CA ILE A 62 -11.65 -2.78 -8.04
C ILE A 62 -13.04 -2.21 -7.75
N GLY A 63 -13.51 -1.27 -8.57
CA GLY A 63 -14.86 -0.73 -8.46
C GLY A 63 -15.93 -1.81 -8.54
N ALA A 64 -15.85 -2.71 -9.53
CA ALA A 64 -16.80 -3.81 -9.70
C ALA A 64 -16.85 -4.75 -8.48
N VAL A 65 -15.68 -5.15 -7.95
CA VAL A 65 -15.57 -5.99 -6.75
C VAL A 65 -16.15 -5.26 -5.53
N CYS A 66 -15.83 -3.98 -5.35
CA CYS A 66 -16.35 -3.19 -4.23
C CYS A 66 -17.87 -3.00 -4.29
N LEU A 67 -18.43 -2.76 -5.48
CA LEU A 67 -19.88 -2.70 -5.69
C LEU A 67 -20.54 -4.03 -5.33
N LYS A 68 -19.91 -5.16 -5.70
CA LYS A 68 -20.43 -6.48 -5.36
C LYS A 68 -20.39 -6.75 -3.85
N ALA A 69 -19.28 -6.40 -3.21
CA ALA A 69 -19.13 -6.53 -1.76
C ALA A 69 -20.13 -5.65 -1.00
N TYR A 70 -20.40 -4.43 -1.47
CA TYR A 70 -21.45 -3.55 -0.94
C TYR A 70 -22.84 -4.21 -0.98
N GLU A 71 -23.21 -4.88 -2.08
CA GLU A 71 -24.46 -5.64 -2.16
C GLU A 71 -24.49 -6.79 -1.13
N THR A 72 -23.39 -7.53 -0.99
CA THR A 72 -23.27 -8.64 -0.02
C THR A 72 -23.38 -8.16 1.43
N LEU A 73 -22.97 -6.92 1.72
CA LEU A 73 -23.17 -6.28 3.02
C LEU A 73 -24.60 -5.76 3.25
N GLY A 74 -25.53 -6.04 2.34
CA GLY A 74 -26.92 -5.60 2.46
C GLY A 74 -27.17 -4.17 2.00
N ALA A 75 -26.26 -3.59 1.20
CA ALA A 75 -26.38 -2.26 0.60
C ALA A 75 -26.71 -1.16 1.64
N PRO A 76 -25.80 -0.87 2.59
CA PRO A 76 -26.04 0.12 3.63
C PRO A 76 -26.40 1.49 3.03
N SER A 77 -27.44 2.14 3.57
CA SER A 77 -27.96 3.42 3.08
C SER A 77 -27.04 4.63 3.34
N ASN A 78 -25.96 4.44 4.11
CA ASN A 78 -24.87 5.37 4.25
C ASN A 78 -23.58 4.61 4.56
N PHE A 79 -22.46 5.03 3.98
CA PHE A 79 -21.13 4.50 4.30
C PHE A 79 -20.03 5.49 3.87
N GLN A 80 -18.83 5.30 4.42
CA GLN A 80 -17.64 6.03 4.00
C GLN A 80 -16.90 5.21 2.93
N LEU A 81 -16.79 5.76 1.72
CA LEU A 81 -15.88 5.25 0.70
C LEU A 81 -14.52 5.92 0.92
N VAL A 82 -13.51 5.12 1.26
CA VAL A 82 -12.20 5.62 1.70
C VAL A 82 -11.10 5.08 0.79
N GLU A 83 -10.22 5.97 0.33
CA GLU A 83 -8.96 5.58 -0.28
C GLU A 83 -7.79 6.13 0.53
N LEU A 84 -6.86 5.25 0.89
CA LEU A 84 -5.61 5.60 1.59
C LEU A 84 -4.51 5.80 0.56
N GLY A 85 -3.86 6.97 0.57
CA GLY A 85 -2.80 7.31 -0.38
C GLY A 85 -3.27 7.24 -1.85
N PRO A 86 -4.22 8.08 -2.29
CA PRO A 86 -4.84 7.97 -3.63
C PRO A 86 -3.89 8.23 -4.81
N GLY A 87 -2.67 8.68 -4.53
CA GLY A 87 -1.72 9.15 -5.52
C GLY A 87 -2.31 10.26 -6.39
N ARG A 88 -2.59 9.97 -7.66
CA ARG A 88 -3.20 10.92 -8.61
C ARG A 88 -4.73 10.92 -8.60
N GLY A 89 -5.36 10.03 -7.85
CA GLY A 89 -6.80 9.79 -7.83
C GLY A 89 -7.31 8.95 -9.01
N THR A 90 -6.41 8.32 -9.77
CA THR A 90 -6.72 7.55 -10.98
C THR A 90 -7.58 6.33 -10.66
N LEU A 91 -7.22 5.57 -9.62
CA LEU A 91 -8.00 4.40 -9.17
C LEU A 91 -9.45 4.80 -8.85
N MET A 92 -9.64 5.81 -8.01
CA MET A 92 -10.99 6.28 -7.66
C MET A 92 -11.75 6.86 -8.85
N ALA A 93 -11.07 7.53 -9.79
CA ALA A 93 -11.73 8.02 -11.00
C ALA A 93 -12.30 6.87 -11.85
N ASP A 94 -11.52 5.79 -12.03
CA ASP A 94 -11.96 4.61 -12.75
C ASP A 94 -13.03 3.81 -11.99
N PHE A 95 -12.89 3.70 -10.66
CA PHE A 95 -13.92 3.13 -9.79
C PHE A 95 -15.23 3.88 -10.00
N LEU A 96 -15.25 5.20 -9.82
CA LEU A 96 -16.48 6.00 -9.85
C LEU A 96 -17.13 5.99 -11.23
N ARG A 97 -16.34 5.81 -12.29
CA ARG A 97 -16.87 5.59 -13.64
C ARG A 97 -17.67 4.29 -13.76
N VAL A 98 -17.31 3.24 -13.04
CA VAL A 98 -18.11 2.01 -12.93
C VAL A 98 -19.32 2.24 -12.01
N ALA A 99 -19.12 2.89 -10.86
CA ALA A 99 -20.18 3.18 -9.89
C ALA A 99 -21.25 4.15 -10.44
N PHE A 100 -20.96 4.91 -11.48
CA PHE A 100 -21.93 5.75 -12.21
C PHE A 100 -23.21 4.99 -12.61
N HIS A 101 -23.11 3.69 -12.86
CA HIS A 101 -24.24 2.83 -13.19
C HIS A 101 -24.97 2.24 -11.97
N ARG A 102 -24.69 2.72 -10.75
CA ARG A 102 -25.29 2.31 -9.47
C ARG A 102 -25.68 3.54 -8.64
N PRO A 103 -26.76 4.25 -9.00
CA PRO A 103 -27.17 5.48 -8.30
C PRO A 103 -27.32 5.30 -6.79
N GLU A 104 -27.87 4.17 -6.35
CA GLU A 104 -28.06 3.82 -4.93
C GLU A 104 -26.74 3.72 -4.15
N PHE A 105 -25.67 3.25 -4.79
CA PHE A 105 -24.33 3.22 -4.18
C PHE A 105 -23.79 4.64 -4.02
N LEU A 106 -23.93 5.46 -5.05
CA LEU A 106 -23.44 6.84 -5.05
C LEU A 106 -24.19 7.72 -4.05
N GLU A 107 -25.52 7.56 -3.94
CA GLU A 107 -26.34 8.30 -2.97
C GLU A 107 -25.99 7.95 -1.52
N ALA A 108 -25.58 6.71 -1.25
CA ALA A 108 -25.16 6.25 0.07
C ALA A 108 -23.69 6.58 0.42
N ALA A 109 -22.84 6.80 -0.57
CA ALA A 109 -21.40 6.96 -0.37
C ALA A 109 -20.99 8.38 0.02
N THR A 110 -20.15 8.51 1.05
CA THR A 110 -19.34 9.71 1.29
C THR A 110 -17.88 9.42 0.95
N LEU A 111 -17.35 10.08 -0.08
CA LEU A 111 -15.96 9.89 -0.51
C LEU A 111 -14.99 10.63 0.41
N ASN A 112 -14.07 9.89 1.01
CA ASN A 112 -12.98 10.39 1.85
C ASN A 112 -11.63 9.92 1.28
N LEU A 113 -10.72 10.88 1.05
CA LEU A 113 -9.36 10.59 0.57
C LEU A 113 -8.36 10.92 1.68
N VAL A 114 -7.62 9.93 2.16
CA VAL A 114 -6.58 10.12 3.18
C VAL A 114 -5.25 10.42 2.48
N GLU A 115 -4.91 11.69 2.42
CA GLU A 115 -3.76 12.21 1.66
C GLU A 115 -3.16 13.38 2.43
N ILE A 116 -1.88 13.35 2.77
CA ILE A 116 -1.23 14.44 3.53
C ILE A 116 -0.67 15.55 2.62
N SER A 117 -0.35 15.24 1.36
CA SER A 117 0.32 16.15 0.42
C SER A 117 -0.66 17.17 -0.16
N PRO A 118 -0.53 18.48 0.15
CA PRO A 118 -1.43 19.50 -0.38
C PRO A 118 -1.42 19.56 -1.91
N ARG A 119 -0.27 19.25 -2.53
CA ARG A 119 -0.14 19.18 -3.98
C ARG A 119 -0.94 18.01 -4.55
N LEU A 120 -0.82 16.80 -3.98
CA LEU A 120 -1.57 15.65 -4.48
C LEU A 120 -3.07 15.84 -4.29
N ARG A 121 -3.52 16.49 -3.20
CA ARG A 121 -4.94 16.88 -3.04
C ARG A 121 -5.44 17.77 -4.20
N GLN A 122 -4.62 18.71 -4.68
CA GLN A 122 -4.97 19.53 -5.85
C GLN A 122 -5.06 18.68 -7.13
N VAL A 123 -4.12 17.76 -7.35
CA VAL A 123 -4.16 16.82 -8.48
C VAL A 123 -5.42 15.96 -8.41
N GLN A 124 -5.71 15.35 -7.26
CA GLN A 124 -6.87 14.51 -7.02
C GLN A 124 -8.18 15.29 -7.21
N THR A 125 -8.24 16.55 -6.77
CA THR A 125 -9.40 17.44 -7.00
C THR A 125 -9.64 17.66 -8.50
N GLN A 126 -8.57 17.84 -9.29
CA GLN A 126 -8.68 17.99 -10.73
C GLN A 126 -9.09 16.69 -11.41
N THR A 127 -8.47 15.56 -11.04
CA THR A 127 -8.78 14.24 -11.58
C THR A 127 -10.24 13.87 -11.34
N LEU A 128 -10.75 14.15 -10.14
CA LEU A 128 -12.10 13.77 -9.71
C LEU A 128 -13.17 14.85 -9.98
N ARG A 129 -12.82 15.98 -10.60
CA ARG A 129 -13.74 17.12 -10.79
C ARG A 129 -15.07 16.79 -11.47
N ASN A 130 -15.09 15.73 -12.29
CA ASN A 130 -16.23 15.31 -13.10
C ASN A 130 -16.87 14.00 -12.59
N THR A 131 -16.44 13.49 -11.43
CA THR A 131 -17.05 12.32 -10.82
C THR A 131 -18.26 12.71 -9.98
N GLN A 132 -19.04 11.72 -9.55
CA GLN A 132 -20.32 11.93 -8.88
C GLN A 132 -20.14 12.28 -7.39
N LEU A 133 -18.97 11.97 -6.82
CA LEU A 133 -18.67 12.18 -5.41
C LEU A 133 -17.53 13.19 -5.26
N PRO A 134 -17.77 14.37 -4.67
CA PRO A 134 -16.69 15.30 -4.37
C PRO A 134 -15.79 14.70 -3.27
N PRO A 135 -14.45 14.79 -3.40
CA PRO A 135 -13.55 14.24 -2.40
C PRO A 135 -13.52 15.07 -1.11
N ASN A 136 -13.64 14.40 0.04
CA ASN A 136 -13.35 14.97 1.35
C ASN A 136 -11.93 14.57 1.77
N PHE A 137 -11.00 15.53 1.84
CA PHE A 137 -9.61 15.23 2.20
C PHE A 137 -9.41 15.10 3.70
N ARG A 138 -8.69 14.07 4.10
CA ARG A 138 -8.34 13.70 5.49
C ARG A 138 -6.81 13.65 5.63
N ASN A 139 -6.28 14.01 6.80
CA ASN A 139 -4.83 13.89 7.04
C ASN A 139 -4.48 12.47 7.46
N THR A 140 -5.32 11.87 8.30
CA THR A 140 -5.16 10.50 8.76
C THR A 140 -6.48 9.72 8.62
N PHE A 141 -6.41 8.41 8.75
CA PHE A 141 -7.61 7.57 8.71
C PHE A 141 -8.58 7.87 9.87
N GLN A 142 -8.06 8.32 11.02
CA GLN A 142 -8.87 8.71 12.18
C GLN A 142 -9.74 9.95 11.92
N ASP A 143 -9.40 10.79 10.93
CA ASP A 143 -10.22 11.93 10.55
C ASP A 143 -11.48 11.53 9.74
N VAL A 144 -11.58 10.26 9.30
CA VAL A 144 -12.74 9.74 8.56
C VAL A 144 -13.92 9.54 9.53
N PRO A 145 -15.10 10.12 9.29
CA PRO A 145 -16.27 9.99 10.17
C PRO A 145 -16.69 8.53 10.41
N ASP A 146 -17.28 8.23 11.57
CA ASP A 146 -17.81 6.90 11.89
C ASP A 146 -18.92 6.42 10.93
N GLY A 147 -19.17 5.12 10.94
CA GLY A 147 -20.14 4.45 10.08
C GLY A 147 -19.52 3.32 9.25
N PRO A 148 -20.35 2.60 8.47
CA PRO A 148 -19.87 1.50 7.64
C PRO A 148 -18.76 1.96 6.69
N LEU A 149 -17.78 1.10 6.46
CA LEU A 149 -16.58 1.44 5.69
C LEU A 149 -16.43 0.64 4.40
N ILE A 150 -16.01 1.28 3.32
CA ILE A 150 -15.40 0.62 2.17
C ILE A 150 -14.04 1.26 1.96
N VAL A 151 -12.97 0.56 2.38
CA VAL A 151 -11.61 1.10 2.36
C VAL A 151 -10.80 0.44 1.26
N ILE A 152 -10.08 1.23 0.47
CA ILE A 152 -9.10 0.77 -0.51
C ILE A 152 -7.74 1.34 -0.11
N ALA A 153 -6.73 0.48 -0.04
CA ALA A 153 -5.34 0.85 0.15
C ALA A 153 -4.50 0.13 -0.90
N ASN A 154 -4.18 0.83 -1.99
CA ASN A 154 -3.36 0.31 -3.09
C ASN A 154 -1.99 0.97 -3.04
N GLU A 155 -0.91 0.19 -2.88
CA GLU A 155 0.47 0.72 -2.82
C GLU A 155 0.58 1.82 -1.75
N PHE A 156 0.02 1.53 -0.58
CA PHE A 156 -0.01 2.44 0.56
C PHE A 156 0.84 1.91 1.71
N PHE A 157 0.85 0.59 1.91
CA PHE A 157 1.50 -0.02 3.06
C PHE A 157 3.01 -0.16 2.85
N ASP A 158 3.45 -0.33 1.60
CA ASP A 158 4.87 -0.41 1.22
C ASP A 158 5.65 0.87 1.54
N ALA A 159 4.98 2.02 1.50
CA ALA A 159 5.51 3.33 1.85
C ALA A 159 5.49 3.62 3.37
N LEU A 160 4.90 2.72 4.19
CA LEU A 160 4.88 2.93 5.64
C LEU A 160 6.20 2.49 6.30
N PRO A 161 6.68 3.22 7.33
CA PRO A 161 7.94 2.92 7.98
C PRO A 161 8.05 1.50 8.53
N ILE A 162 9.09 0.78 8.11
CA ILE A 162 9.46 -0.54 8.64
C ILE A 162 10.66 -0.46 9.59
N HIS A 163 10.68 -1.35 10.58
CA HIS A 163 11.88 -1.64 11.36
C HIS A 163 12.61 -2.84 10.74
N GLN A 164 13.94 -2.82 10.80
CA GLN A 164 14.76 -3.96 10.43
C GLN A 164 15.52 -4.45 11.66
N PHE A 165 15.65 -5.75 11.80
CA PHE A 165 16.47 -6.40 12.83
C PHE A 165 17.50 -7.30 12.15
N VAL A 166 18.75 -7.25 12.60
CA VAL A 166 19.84 -8.09 12.11
C VAL A 166 20.09 -9.23 13.10
N LYS A 167 20.21 -10.46 12.61
CA LYS A 167 20.59 -11.61 13.41
C LYS A 167 22.06 -11.49 13.84
N THR A 168 22.31 -11.50 15.14
CA THR A 168 23.62 -11.51 15.77
C THR A 168 23.80 -12.76 16.66
N VAL A 169 25.00 -12.92 17.22
CA VAL A 169 25.28 -13.91 18.28
C VAL A 169 24.36 -13.76 19.51
N ASN A 170 23.90 -12.53 19.79
CA ASN A 170 23.13 -12.19 21.00
C ASN A 170 21.60 -12.18 20.77
N GLY A 171 21.13 -12.40 19.54
CA GLY A 171 19.71 -12.33 19.21
C GLY A 171 19.44 -11.56 17.92
N TRP A 172 18.22 -11.06 17.78
CA TRP A 172 17.83 -10.15 16.70
C TRP A 172 17.93 -8.72 17.23
N ASN A 173 18.91 -7.94 16.73
CA ASN A 173 19.18 -6.58 17.18
C ASN A 173 18.69 -5.57 16.14
N GLU A 174 18.11 -4.45 16.57
CA GLU A 174 17.58 -3.44 15.67
C GLU A 174 18.68 -2.87 14.76
N ARG A 175 18.42 -2.81 13.45
CA ARG A 175 19.28 -2.13 12.47
C ARG A 175 19.02 -0.64 12.59
N MET A 176 20.09 0.14 12.65
CA MET A 176 20.05 1.59 12.81
C MET A 176 20.78 2.27 11.65
N VAL A 177 20.46 3.53 11.40
CA VAL A 177 21.21 4.42 10.50
C VAL A 177 22.05 5.36 11.36
N GLY A 178 23.37 5.19 11.27
CA GLY A 178 24.39 5.95 11.98
C GLY A 178 25.29 6.74 11.03
N LEU A 179 26.47 7.14 11.52
CA LEU A 179 27.52 7.76 10.72
C LEU A 179 28.79 6.90 10.74
N ASP A 180 29.41 6.73 9.58
CA ASP A 180 30.73 6.11 9.43
C ASP A 180 31.85 7.06 9.93
N ALA A 181 33.10 6.59 9.92
CA ALA A 181 34.26 7.38 10.34
C ALA A 181 34.51 8.66 9.51
N SER A 182 33.93 8.75 8.31
CA SER A 182 33.95 9.94 7.44
C SER A 182 32.67 10.81 7.57
N GLY A 183 31.79 10.45 8.52
CA GLY A 183 30.52 11.09 8.78
C GLY A 183 29.41 10.73 7.79
N ARG A 184 29.59 9.81 6.85
CA ARG A 184 28.54 9.42 5.88
C ARG A 184 27.52 8.51 6.56
N LEU A 185 26.26 8.55 6.10
CA LEU A 185 25.23 7.64 6.59
C LEU A 185 25.64 6.18 6.35
N GLU A 186 25.49 5.33 7.35
CA GLU A 186 25.81 3.90 7.30
C GLU A 186 24.82 3.09 8.14
N PHE A 187 24.54 1.85 7.74
CA PHE A 187 23.79 0.92 8.57
C PHE A 187 24.65 0.33 9.68
N GLY A 188 24.15 0.37 10.92
CA GLY A 188 24.76 -0.24 12.08
C GLY A 188 23.80 -1.12 12.87
N VAL A 189 24.31 -1.75 13.93
CA VAL A 189 23.51 -2.58 14.85
C VAL A 189 23.28 -1.81 16.15
N GLY A 190 22.01 -1.62 16.50
CA GLY A 190 21.56 -0.98 17.72
C GLY A 190 21.42 -1.94 18.91
N PRO A 191 21.24 -1.39 20.11
CA PRO A 191 21.14 -2.18 21.35
C PRO A 191 19.76 -2.83 21.55
N ALA A 192 18.70 -2.30 20.93
CA ALA A 192 17.36 -2.84 21.06
C ALA A 192 17.27 -4.24 20.45
N GLN A 193 16.53 -5.14 21.11
CA GLN A 193 16.35 -6.51 20.68
C GLN A 193 14.88 -6.80 20.38
N LEU A 194 14.63 -7.59 19.33
CA LEU A 194 13.31 -8.11 19.06
C LEU A 194 12.93 -9.11 20.16
N PRO A 195 11.76 -8.97 20.81
CA PRO A 195 11.28 -9.93 21.79
C PRO A 195 11.20 -11.35 21.22
N THR A 196 11.53 -12.36 22.02
CA THR A 196 11.60 -13.76 21.57
C THR A 196 10.28 -14.27 21.01
N ASP A 197 9.15 -13.84 21.59
CA ASP A 197 7.80 -14.15 21.17
C ASP A 197 7.37 -13.46 19.87
N ALA A 198 8.08 -12.41 19.45
CA ALA A 198 7.90 -11.74 18.18
C ALA A 198 8.77 -12.33 17.04
N ILE A 199 9.64 -13.32 17.34
CA ILE A 199 10.47 -13.99 16.32
C ILE A 199 9.64 -15.12 15.68
N PRO A 200 9.39 -15.09 14.35
CA PRO A 200 8.67 -16.17 13.71
C PRO A 200 9.50 -17.47 13.71
N PRO A 201 8.88 -18.66 13.71
CA PRO A 201 9.61 -19.93 13.73
C PRO A 201 10.66 -20.07 12.61
N ALA A 202 10.38 -19.53 11.42
CA ALA A 202 11.30 -19.52 10.28
C ALA A 202 12.59 -18.71 10.54
N ALA A 203 12.56 -17.72 11.44
CA ALA A 203 13.68 -16.86 11.76
C ALA A 203 14.52 -17.33 12.97
N MET A 204 14.04 -18.34 13.72
CA MET A 204 14.74 -18.83 14.92
C MET A 204 16.13 -19.42 14.63
N LYS A 205 16.31 -20.02 13.45
CA LYS A 205 17.57 -20.66 13.03
C LYS A 205 18.26 -19.90 11.89
N ALA A 206 17.88 -18.64 11.65
CA ALA A 206 18.51 -17.84 10.61
C ALA A 206 20.01 -17.62 10.89
N PRO A 207 20.88 -17.62 9.87
CA PRO A 207 22.30 -17.33 10.05
C PRO A 207 22.54 -15.89 10.51
N GLU A 208 23.67 -15.65 11.16
CA GLU A 208 24.13 -14.29 11.48
C GLU A 208 24.19 -13.41 10.23
N GLY A 209 23.81 -12.14 10.37
CA GLY A 209 23.68 -11.20 9.26
C GLY A 209 22.33 -11.25 8.54
N SER A 210 21.47 -12.25 8.81
CA SER A 210 20.09 -12.26 8.29
C SER A 210 19.32 -11.03 8.75
N ILE A 211 18.40 -10.54 7.93
CA ILE A 211 17.53 -9.40 8.23
C ILE A 211 16.10 -9.90 8.40
N LEU A 212 15.40 -9.35 9.40
CA LEU A 212 13.98 -9.56 9.63
C LEU A 212 13.31 -8.21 9.73
N GLU A 213 12.24 -8.02 8.98
CA GLU A 213 11.52 -6.75 8.91
C GLU A 213 10.21 -6.84 9.69
N THR A 214 9.87 -5.77 10.40
CA THR A 214 8.57 -5.62 11.07
C THR A 214 7.94 -4.29 10.68
N GLN A 215 6.60 -4.25 10.64
CA GLN A 215 5.84 -3.10 10.15
C GLN A 215 4.78 -2.60 11.15
N PRO A 216 5.16 -2.20 12.37
CA PRO A 216 4.21 -1.80 13.40
C PRO A 216 3.28 -0.66 12.98
N ALA A 217 3.75 0.29 12.16
CA ALA A 217 2.91 1.37 11.62
C ALA A 217 1.79 0.83 10.72
N ALA A 218 2.12 -0.06 9.79
CA ALA A 218 1.15 -0.72 8.91
C ALA A 218 0.15 -1.58 9.70
N ASN A 219 0.64 -2.35 10.69
CA ASN A 219 -0.20 -3.16 11.56
C ASN A 219 -1.20 -2.32 12.36
N ALA A 220 -0.78 -1.15 12.87
CA ALA A 220 -1.66 -0.25 13.60
C ALA A 220 -2.77 0.32 12.71
N VAL A 221 -2.45 0.70 11.46
CA VAL A 221 -3.46 1.16 10.50
C VAL A 221 -4.45 0.04 10.16
N ALA A 222 -3.96 -1.17 9.88
CA ALA A 222 -4.82 -2.31 9.58
C ALA A 222 -5.72 -2.71 10.76
N GLU A 223 -5.21 -2.66 11.99
CA GLU A 223 -5.97 -2.91 13.22
C GLU A 223 -7.06 -1.85 13.46
N GLU A 224 -6.75 -0.58 13.22
CA GLU A 224 -7.71 0.52 13.34
C GLU A 224 -8.86 0.37 12.32
N ILE A 225 -8.53 0.08 11.06
CA ILE A 225 -9.53 -0.19 10.01
C ILE A 225 -10.40 -1.38 10.41
N ALA A 226 -9.77 -2.47 10.88
CA ALA A 226 -10.48 -3.68 11.28
C ALA A 226 -11.42 -3.44 12.48
N THR A 227 -10.97 -2.67 13.49
CA THR A 227 -11.79 -2.28 14.64
C THR A 227 -13.05 -1.57 14.18
N ARG A 228 -12.91 -0.57 13.32
CA ARG A 228 -14.06 0.19 12.79
C ARG A 228 -15.00 -0.66 11.93
N ILE A 229 -14.46 -1.59 11.15
CA ILE A 229 -15.27 -2.55 10.37
C ILE A 229 -16.08 -3.45 11.30
N VAL A 230 -15.51 -3.89 12.42
CA VAL A 230 -16.22 -4.74 13.40
C VAL A 230 -17.32 -3.95 14.11
N GLU A 231 -17.06 -2.69 14.46
CA GLU A 231 -18.00 -1.84 15.19
C GLU A 231 -19.14 -1.32 14.32
N HIS A 232 -18.86 -0.96 13.07
CA HIS A 232 -19.81 -0.26 12.20
C HIS A 232 -20.19 -1.01 10.91
N GLY A 233 -19.54 -2.14 10.62
CA GLY A 233 -19.68 -2.85 9.36
C GLY A 233 -18.79 -2.28 8.25
N GLY A 234 -18.77 -2.97 7.11
CA GLY A 234 -17.93 -2.58 5.97
C GLY A 234 -16.93 -3.66 5.55
N PHE A 235 -15.95 -3.29 4.73
CA PHE A 235 -14.79 -4.10 4.39
C PHE A 235 -13.62 -3.21 3.95
N ALA A 236 -12.43 -3.79 3.88
CA ALA A 236 -11.28 -3.14 3.24
C ALA A 236 -10.58 -4.07 2.25
N LEU A 237 -9.97 -3.48 1.23
CA LEU A 237 -9.07 -4.12 0.27
C LEU A 237 -7.68 -3.51 0.40
N PHE A 238 -6.69 -4.34 0.73
CA PHE A 238 -5.28 -3.98 0.78
C PHE A 238 -4.57 -4.65 -0.40
N ILE A 239 -3.97 -3.85 -1.27
CA ILE A 239 -3.31 -4.28 -2.50
C ILE A 239 -1.90 -3.75 -2.50
N ASP A 240 -0.92 -4.64 -2.46
CA ASP A 240 0.48 -4.22 -2.39
C ASP A 240 1.41 -5.37 -2.78
N TYR A 241 2.66 -5.06 -3.09
CA TYR A 241 3.68 -6.09 -3.29
C TYR A 241 4.26 -6.53 -1.96
N GLY A 242 4.39 -7.85 -1.83
CA GLY A 242 4.74 -8.41 -0.54
C GLY A 242 4.63 -9.91 -0.49
N TYR A 243 4.74 -10.42 0.74
CA TYR A 243 4.82 -11.84 1.02
C TYR A 243 3.70 -12.31 1.96
N ALA A 244 3.34 -13.59 1.81
CA ALA A 244 2.21 -14.20 2.51
C ALA A 244 2.55 -14.74 3.89
N GLN A 245 3.83 -15.00 4.17
CA GLN A 245 4.33 -15.57 5.43
C GLN A 245 5.57 -14.82 5.88
N THR A 246 5.63 -14.48 7.17
CA THR A 246 6.76 -13.77 7.75
C THR A 246 8.01 -14.62 7.69
N ALA A 247 9.04 -14.09 7.02
CA ALA A 247 10.34 -14.74 6.89
C ALA A 247 11.46 -13.69 6.90
N PRO A 248 12.70 -14.09 7.23
CA PRO A 248 13.87 -13.22 7.04
C PRO A 248 14.03 -12.82 5.56
N GLY A 249 14.37 -11.56 5.33
CA GLY A 249 14.63 -10.94 4.03
C GLY A 249 14.90 -9.44 4.19
N ASP A 250 15.81 -8.90 3.39
CA ASP A 250 16.01 -7.45 3.27
C ASP A 250 15.23 -6.99 2.04
N THR A 251 14.13 -6.27 2.27
CA THR A 251 13.24 -5.82 1.18
C THR A 251 13.17 -4.31 1.08
N LEU A 252 13.79 -3.59 2.03
CA LEU A 252 13.96 -2.15 1.93
C LEU A 252 14.78 -1.77 0.70
N GLN A 253 14.17 -0.97 -0.16
CA GLN A 253 14.75 -0.56 -1.44
C GLN A 253 14.59 0.93 -1.64
N ALA A 254 15.52 1.50 -2.41
CA ALA A 254 15.40 2.86 -2.93
C ALA A 254 15.32 2.81 -4.45
N LEU A 255 14.39 3.56 -5.03
CA LEU A 255 14.38 3.84 -6.46
C LEU A 255 14.65 5.31 -6.69
N TYR A 256 15.57 5.56 -7.61
CA TYR A 256 15.94 6.90 -8.02
C TYR A 256 16.07 6.95 -9.53
N ARG A 257 15.20 7.72 -10.19
CA ARG A 257 15.13 7.86 -11.65
C ARG A 257 14.91 6.51 -12.34
N HIS A 258 13.91 5.75 -11.87
CA HIS A 258 13.52 4.43 -12.37
C HIS A 258 14.59 3.33 -12.25
N ALA A 259 15.58 3.49 -11.38
CA ALA A 259 16.61 2.48 -11.14
C ALA A 259 16.82 2.26 -9.65
N TYR A 260 17.13 1.01 -9.27
CA TYR A 260 17.56 0.68 -7.92
C TYR A 260 18.76 1.54 -7.53
N ASN A 261 18.70 2.05 -6.31
CA ASN A 261 19.75 2.87 -5.72
C ASN A 261 20.08 2.38 -4.31
N ASP A 262 21.20 2.85 -3.77
CA ASP A 262 21.53 2.65 -2.38
C ASP A 262 20.54 3.46 -1.51
N VAL A 263 19.97 2.80 -0.51
CA VAL A 263 18.95 3.35 0.40
C VAL A 263 19.40 4.64 1.08
N LEU A 264 20.70 4.80 1.34
CA LEU A 264 21.30 5.92 2.04
C LEU A 264 21.90 6.99 1.11
N ALA A 265 21.85 6.79 -0.22
CA ALA A 265 22.50 7.68 -1.18
C ALA A 265 21.77 9.03 -1.32
N HIS A 266 20.45 9.00 -1.56
CA HIS A 266 19.64 10.17 -1.89
C HIS A 266 18.40 10.35 -0.97
N PRO A 267 18.58 10.51 0.36
CA PRO A 267 17.48 10.79 1.27
C PRO A 267 16.61 11.95 0.77
N GLY A 268 15.29 11.72 0.67
CA GLY A 268 14.29 12.71 0.24
C GLY A 268 14.13 12.87 -1.28
N GLU A 269 15.01 12.27 -2.08
CA GLU A 269 14.90 12.31 -3.54
C GLU A 269 14.63 10.94 -4.18
N ALA A 270 15.00 9.85 -3.50
CA ALA A 270 14.65 8.50 -3.90
C ALA A 270 13.37 8.05 -3.20
N ASP A 271 12.54 7.30 -3.91
CA ASP A 271 11.38 6.60 -3.34
C ASP A 271 11.88 5.43 -2.50
N LEU A 272 11.49 5.38 -1.24
CA LEU A 272 11.83 4.27 -0.34
C LEU A 272 10.61 3.38 -0.15
N THR A 273 10.83 2.08 -0.27
CA THR A 273 9.76 1.11 -0.14
C THR A 273 10.27 -0.20 0.46
N ALA A 274 9.36 -1.00 1.03
CA ALA A 274 9.60 -2.35 1.48
C ALA A 274 8.42 -3.27 1.14
N HIS A 275 8.68 -4.56 1.00
CA HIS A 275 7.63 -5.56 0.80
C HIS A 275 6.68 -5.62 2.00
N VAL A 276 5.38 -5.64 1.71
CA VAL A 276 4.33 -5.72 2.74
C VAL A 276 4.23 -7.13 3.31
N ASN A 277 4.18 -7.22 4.65
CA ASN A 277 3.94 -8.47 5.35
C ASN A 277 2.43 -8.74 5.54
N PHE A 278 1.81 -9.44 4.60
CA PHE A 278 0.37 -9.70 4.64
C PHE A 278 -0.06 -10.63 5.78
N GLU A 279 0.84 -11.47 6.30
CA GLU A 279 0.55 -12.28 7.51
C GLU A 279 0.36 -11.39 8.73
N ALA A 280 1.21 -10.36 8.88
CA ALA A 280 1.12 -9.41 9.97
C ALA A 280 -0.13 -8.52 9.87
N LEU A 281 -0.50 -8.06 8.67
CA LEU A 281 -1.75 -7.32 8.44
C LEU A 281 -2.98 -8.18 8.78
N ALA A 282 -3.01 -9.43 8.30
CA ALA A 282 -4.10 -10.36 8.61
C ALA A 282 -4.18 -10.67 10.12
N THR A 283 -3.04 -10.77 10.80
CA THR A 283 -2.98 -10.98 12.25
C THR A 283 -3.50 -9.77 13.02
N ALA A 284 -3.12 -8.55 12.61
CA ALA A 284 -3.64 -7.31 13.17
C ALA A 284 -5.16 -7.21 13.02
N ALA A 285 -5.69 -7.54 11.84
CA ALA A 285 -7.14 -7.56 11.61
C ALA A 285 -7.88 -8.59 12.49
N ARG A 286 -7.32 -9.80 12.66
CA ARG A 286 -7.88 -10.83 13.55
C ARG A 286 -7.90 -10.38 15.01
N ARG A 287 -6.87 -9.67 15.46
CA ARG A 287 -6.79 -9.15 16.84
C ARG A 287 -7.93 -8.16 17.14
N ALA A 288 -8.32 -7.35 16.16
CA ALA A 288 -9.49 -6.48 16.24
C ALA A 288 -10.85 -7.20 16.06
N GLY A 289 -10.85 -8.49 15.74
CA GLY A 289 -12.06 -9.30 15.55
C GLY A 289 -12.60 -9.35 14.12
N ALA A 290 -11.95 -8.69 13.17
CA ALA A 290 -12.29 -8.81 11.75
C ALA A 290 -11.79 -10.15 11.18
N VAL A 291 -12.39 -10.58 10.07
CA VAL A 291 -11.99 -11.79 9.35
C VAL A 291 -11.19 -11.39 8.11
N PRO A 292 -9.88 -11.68 8.06
CA PRO A 292 -9.14 -11.64 6.81
C PRO A 292 -9.62 -12.79 5.91
N LEU A 293 -10.02 -12.44 4.69
CA LEU A 293 -10.37 -13.40 3.66
C LEU A 293 -9.10 -14.03 3.06
N PRO A 294 -9.19 -15.11 2.24
CA PRO A 294 -8.03 -15.73 1.62
C PRO A 294 -7.15 -14.71 0.88
N LEU A 295 -5.84 -14.75 1.13
CA LEU A 295 -4.89 -13.90 0.41
C LEU A 295 -4.78 -14.40 -1.04
N LEU A 296 -5.00 -13.50 -2.00
CA LEU A 296 -4.87 -13.80 -3.43
C LEU A 296 -3.62 -13.11 -3.98
N SER A 297 -3.04 -13.66 -5.06
CA SER A 297 -2.15 -12.87 -5.90
C SER A 297 -2.97 -11.86 -6.71
N GLN A 298 -2.37 -10.75 -7.13
CA GLN A 298 -3.06 -9.76 -7.95
C GLN A 298 -3.55 -10.37 -9.26
N GLY A 299 -2.75 -11.22 -9.90
CA GLY A 299 -3.12 -11.90 -11.13
C GLY A 299 -4.37 -12.76 -10.94
N THR A 300 -4.40 -13.61 -9.89
CA THR A 300 -5.59 -14.41 -9.56
C THR A 300 -6.79 -13.53 -9.28
N PHE A 301 -6.65 -12.50 -8.44
CA PHE A 301 -7.72 -11.59 -8.09
C PHE A 301 -8.33 -10.91 -9.33
N LEU A 302 -7.50 -10.35 -10.21
CA LEU A 302 -7.98 -9.64 -11.41
C LEU A 302 -8.60 -10.58 -12.44
N LEU A 303 -8.00 -11.74 -12.68
CA LEU A 303 -8.53 -12.75 -13.61
C LEU A 303 -9.90 -13.26 -13.13
N GLN A 304 -10.03 -13.59 -11.84
CA GLN A 304 -11.31 -14.02 -11.26
C GLN A 304 -12.36 -12.91 -11.22
N SER A 305 -11.94 -11.64 -11.19
CA SER A 305 -12.83 -10.47 -11.24
C SER A 305 -13.30 -10.13 -12.67
N GLY A 306 -12.78 -10.79 -13.70
CA GLY A 306 -13.21 -10.61 -15.10
C GLY A 306 -12.29 -9.73 -15.95
N LEU A 307 -10.97 -9.71 -15.67
CA LEU A 307 -10.00 -8.92 -16.43
C LEU A 307 -10.00 -9.23 -17.93
N LEU A 308 -10.11 -10.49 -18.32
CA LEU A 308 -10.05 -10.90 -19.73
C LEU A 308 -11.28 -10.44 -20.50
N GLU A 309 -12.46 -10.57 -19.88
CA GLU A 309 -13.73 -10.11 -20.41
C GLU A 309 -13.71 -8.60 -20.59
N ARG A 310 -13.19 -7.88 -19.58
CA ARG A 310 -13.11 -6.43 -19.64
C ARG A 310 -12.12 -5.96 -20.70
N ALA A 311 -10.97 -6.61 -20.81
CA ALA A 311 -9.98 -6.35 -21.86
C ALA A 311 -10.56 -6.58 -23.26
N GLY A 312 -11.29 -7.69 -23.45
CA GLY A 312 -11.99 -7.99 -24.70
C GLY A 312 -13.01 -6.91 -25.06
N ALA A 313 -13.83 -6.48 -24.11
CA ALA A 313 -14.80 -5.40 -24.32
C ALA A 313 -14.13 -4.05 -24.61
N LEU A 314 -13.02 -3.73 -23.94
CA LEU A 314 -12.27 -2.49 -24.13
C LEU A 314 -11.54 -2.45 -25.49
N GLY A 315 -11.10 -3.60 -26.00
CA GLY A 315 -10.41 -3.74 -27.28
C GLY A 315 -11.34 -3.93 -28.49
N ALA A 316 -12.60 -4.27 -28.28
CA ALA A 316 -13.57 -4.48 -29.34
C ALA A 316 -13.74 -3.22 -30.21
N GLY A 317 -13.57 -3.37 -31.53
CA GLY A 317 -13.69 -2.27 -32.49
C GLY A 317 -12.52 -1.28 -32.52
N LYS A 318 -11.46 -1.49 -31.72
CA LYS A 318 -10.23 -0.68 -31.74
C LYS A 318 -9.23 -1.16 -32.79
N SER A 319 -8.24 -0.33 -33.09
CA SER A 319 -7.14 -0.70 -34.00
C SER A 319 -6.26 -1.82 -33.42
N PRO A 320 -5.53 -2.58 -34.26
CA PRO A 320 -4.61 -3.61 -33.79
C PRO A 320 -3.59 -3.09 -32.76
N ALA A 321 -3.04 -1.89 -32.96
CA ALA A 321 -2.07 -1.30 -32.04
C ALA A 321 -2.68 -1.00 -30.66
N GLU A 322 -3.94 -0.57 -30.60
CA GLU A 322 -4.64 -0.36 -29.33
C GLU A 322 -4.99 -1.68 -28.63
N GLN A 323 -5.35 -2.71 -29.41
CA GLN A 323 -5.60 -4.05 -28.87
C GLN A 323 -4.31 -4.67 -28.31
N ASP A 324 -3.18 -4.46 -28.97
CA ASP A 324 -1.86 -4.85 -28.49
C ASP A 324 -1.52 -4.15 -27.17
N ALA A 325 -1.71 -2.83 -27.09
CA ALA A 325 -1.48 -2.09 -25.84
C ALA A 325 -2.38 -2.56 -24.68
N ILE A 326 -3.63 -2.95 -24.96
CA ILE A 326 -4.53 -3.52 -23.94
C ILE A 326 -4.02 -4.89 -23.47
N ARG A 327 -3.55 -5.74 -24.40
CA ARG A 327 -2.97 -7.05 -24.06
C ARG A 327 -1.71 -6.89 -23.21
N ASP A 328 -0.81 -5.99 -23.59
CA ASP A 328 0.41 -5.70 -22.82
C ASP A 328 0.08 -5.21 -21.40
N ALA A 329 -1.00 -4.44 -21.24
CA ALA A 329 -1.48 -4.03 -19.93
C ALA A 329 -2.06 -5.19 -19.11
N VAL A 330 -2.81 -6.12 -19.72
CA VAL A 330 -3.28 -7.35 -19.05
C VAL A 330 -2.07 -8.17 -18.57
N GLU A 331 -1.08 -8.37 -19.43
CA GLU A 331 0.13 -9.11 -19.10
C GLU A 331 0.89 -8.44 -17.95
N ARG A 332 1.11 -7.12 -18.03
CA ARG A 332 1.76 -6.36 -16.95
C ARG A 332 1.03 -6.49 -15.61
N LEU A 333 -0.30 -6.44 -15.61
CA LEU A 333 -1.10 -6.49 -14.38
C LEU A 333 -1.22 -7.89 -13.78
N ALA A 334 -1.30 -8.94 -14.61
CA ALA A 334 -1.73 -10.27 -14.16
C ALA A 334 -0.72 -11.40 -14.41
N ALA A 335 0.32 -11.21 -15.22
CA ALA A 335 1.29 -12.27 -15.46
C ALA A 335 2.17 -12.51 -14.22
N PRO A 336 2.48 -13.79 -13.89
CA PRO A 336 3.31 -14.17 -12.75
C PRO A 336 4.69 -13.50 -12.67
N ASP A 337 5.35 -13.31 -13.82
CA ASP A 337 6.67 -12.68 -13.94
C ASP A 337 6.60 -11.14 -13.97
N GLN A 338 5.40 -10.57 -13.89
CA GLN A 338 5.12 -9.14 -13.82
C GLN A 338 4.54 -8.79 -12.44
N MET A 339 3.43 -8.04 -12.38
CA MET A 339 2.78 -7.68 -11.11
C MET A 339 1.95 -8.84 -10.55
N GLY A 340 1.61 -9.84 -11.37
CA GLY A 340 0.59 -10.84 -11.07
C GLY A 340 0.85 -11.65 -9.80
N ASP A 341 2.07 -12.17 -9.62
CA ASP A 341 2.44 -12.92 -8.42
C ASP A 341 3.11 -12.05 -7.36
N LEU A 342 3.83 -10.99 -7.75
CA LEU A 342 4.51 -10.11 -6.82
C LEU A 342 3.52 -9.37 -5.91
N PHE A 343 2.45 -8.83 -6.49
CA PHE A 343 1.39 -8.15 -5.76
C PHE A 343 0.41 -9.16 -5.15
N LYS A 344 -0.10 -8.82 -3.97
CA LYS A 344 -1.13 -9.58 -3.26
C LYS A 344 -2.34 -8.69 -2.99
N VAL A 345 -3.48 -9.34 -2.82
CA VAL A 345 -4.73 -8.70 -2.43
C VAL A 345 -5.27 -9.37 -1.19
N LEU A 346 -5.41 -8.60 -0.11
CA LEU A 346 -6.03 -9.02 1.14
C LEU A 346 -7.32 -8.24 1.36
N ALA A 347 -8.42 -8.95 1.52
CA ALA A 347 -9.66 -8.36 2.00
C ALA A 347 -9.85 -8.62 3.50
N ILE A 348 -10.38 -7.65 4.23
CA ILE A 348 -10.84 -7.82 5.61
C ILE A 348 -12.31 -7.41 5.72
N ALA A 349 -13.11 -8.21 6.42
CA ALA A 349 -14.55 -8.01 6.56
C ALA A 349 -15.07 -8.55 7.91
N PRO A 350 -16.31 -8.21 8.33
CA PRO A 350 -16.95 -8.79 9.49
C PRO A 350 -17.16 -10.29 9.30
N LYS A 351 -17.27 -11.03 10.41
CA LYS A 351 -17.56 -12.46 10.38
C LYS A 351 -18.82 -12.77 9.56
N GLY A 352 -18.75 -13.80 8.73
CA GLY A 352 -19.87 -14.25 7.89
C GLY A 352 -20.05 -13.50 6.57
N HIS A 353 -19.22 -12.49 6.29
CA HIS A 353 -19.27 -11.73 5.04
C HIS A 353 -18.07 -12.10 4.17
N VAL A 354 -18.33 -12.91 3.15
CA VAL A 354 -17.37 -13.29 2.10
C VAL A 354 -17.98 -12.86 0.78
N PHE A 355 -17.16 -12.33 -0.12
CA PHE A 355 -17.60 -11.84 -1.43
C PHE A 355 -16.58 -12.24 -2.50
N ALA A 356 -17.06 -12.44 -3.73
CA ALA A 356 -16.20 -12.70 -4.87
C ALA A 356 -15.12 -11.60 -5.05
N PRO A 357 -13.88 -11.95 -5.42
CA PRO A 357 -13.39 -13.30 -5.76
C PRO A 357 -12.83 -14.09 -4.56
N PHE A 358 -13.06 -13.68 -3.32
CA PHE A 358 -12.49 -14.31 -2.12
C PHE A 358 -13.26 -15.53 -1.59
N GLU A 359 -14.30 -15.94 -2.32
CA GLU A 359 -15.05 -17.14 -2.00
C GLU A 359 -14.15 -18.39 -2.13
N PRO A 360 -14.28 -19.40 -1.26
CA PRO A 360 -13.55 -20.64 -1.42
C PRO A 360 -13.85 -21.25 -2.79
N ALA A 361 -12.84 -21.78 -3.48
CA ALA A 361 -13.07 -22.57 -4.68
C ALA A 361 -14.02 -23.74 -4.33
N SER A 362 -15.18 -23.76 -4.98
CA SER A 362 -16.23 -24.77 -4.82
C SER A 362 -15.81 -26.14 -5.34
#